data_AF-A0A0C3AEF0-F1
#
_entry.id   AF-A0A0C3AEF0-F1
#
_cell.length_a   1.000
_cell.length_b   1.000
_cell.length_c   1.000
_cell.angle_alpha   90.00
_cell.angle_beta   90.00
_cell.angle_gamma   90.00
#
_symmetry.space_group_name_H-M   'P 1'
#
loop_
_entity.id
_entity.type
_entity.pdbx_description
1 polymer ?
#
loop_
_entity_poly.entity_id
_entity_poly.type
_entity_poly.pdbx_seq_one_letter_code
_entity_poly.pdbx_strand_id
1 'polypeptide(L)'
;MLDSLKPTMTQPEVVHCPDGHFRKAIYGIGPYIADYPEQALLACVVQDWCTKCTAPANKLDDDICGRCSQEHTEMLVEEFELGVLWDEYGLVVVRLFPPPFTNFFPRADIHELLSPDILHQLIKGAFKDHIVTWVHDYIKAWHPENEPNKILDDIDQRIALAPSFAGQRRFPEGRGFKQWTGDDSKALNEGLFTCY
;
A
#
# COMPACT_ATOMS: atom_id res chain seq x y z
N MET A 1 -2.18 12.52 22.63
CA MET A 1 -3.64 12.29 22.45
C MET A 1 -4.01 10.84 22.68
N LEU A 2 -3.24 9.86 22.19
CA LEU A 2 -3.54 8.43 22.39
C LEU A 2 -3.14 7.87 23.77
N ASP A 3 -2.29 8.57 24.54
CA ASP A 3 -1.78 8.05 25.83
C ASP A 3 -2.85 7.70 26.85
N SER A 4 -4.02 8.36 26.81
CA SER A 4 -5.14 8.06 27.70
C SER A 4 -5.72 6.65 27.50
N LEU A 5 -5.47 6.03 26.34
CA LEU A 5 -5.96 4.69 26.02
C LEU A 5 -5.06 3.58 26.58
N LYS A 6 -3.78 3.86 26.90
CA LYS A 6 -2.81 2.84 27.34
C LYS A 6 -3.30 1.94 28.48
N PRO A 7 -3.94 2.46 29.55
CA PRO A 7 -4.46 1.60 30.63
C PRO A 7 -5.52 0.61 30.14
N THR A 8 -6.42 1.08 29.28
CA THR A 8 -7.53 0.27 28.72
C THR A 8 -7.10 -0.73 27.64
N MET A 9 -5.84 -0.66 27.21
CA MET A 9 -5.22 -1.62 26.29
C MET A 9 -4.64 -2.84 27.03
N THR A 10 -4.53 -2.81 28.36
CA THR A 10 -4.12 -4.00 29.13
C THR A 10 -5.19 -4.45 30.09
N GLN A 11 -5.94 -3.51 30.68
CA GLN A 11 -7.02 -3.80 31.60
C GLN A 11 -8.38 -3.52 30.96
N PRO A 12 -9.32 -4.48 30.99
CA PRO A 12 -10.65 -4.26 30.45
C PRO A 12 -11.44 -3.24 31.28
N GLU A 13 -12.12 -2.31 30.60
CA GLU A 13 -13.10 -1.42 31.21
C GLU A 13 -14.53 -1.86 30.90
N VAL A 14 -15.47 -1.50 31.77
CA VAL A 14 -16.89 -1.83 31.59
C VAL A 14 -17.54 -0.74 30.74
N VAL A 15 -18.04 -1.11 29.57
CA VAL A 15 -18.66 -0.20 28.60
C VAL A 15 -20.11 -0.60 28.40
N HIS A 16 -21.00 0.40 28.34
CA HIS A 16 -22.39 0.21 27.95
C HIS A 16 -22.50 0.15 26.43
N CYS A 17 -22.83 -1.02 25.88
CA CYS A 17 -22.93 -1.22 24.44
C CYS A 17 -24.28 -0.72 23.89
N PRO A 18 -24.38 -0.41 22.58
CA PRO A 18 -25.63 0.03 21.95
C PRO A 18 -26.79 -0.96 22.04
N ASP A 19 -26.50 -2.25 22.30
CA ASP A 19 -27.48 -3.32 22.53
C ASP A 19 -28.06 -3.32 23.96
N GLY A 20 -27.72 -2.33 24.79
CA GLY A 20 -28.19 -2.18 26.17
C GLY A 20 -27.46 -3.04 27.19
N HIS A 21 -26.41 -3.77 26.79
CA HIS A 21 -25.67 -4.65 27.69
C HIS A 21 -24.32 -4.04 28.09
N PHE A 22 -23.89 -4.30 29.33
CA PHE A 22 -22.55 -3.93 29.78
C PHE A 22 -21.56 -5.04 29.45
N ARG A 23 -20.44 -4.69 28.82
CA ARG A 23 -19.38 -5.63 28.45
C ARG A 23 -18.03 -5.10 28.89
N LYS A 24 -17.09 -6.03 29.14
CA LYS A 24 -15.68 -5.71 29.35
C LYS A 24 -15.02 -5.48 27.99
N ALA A 25 -14.62 -4.25 27.71
CA ALA A 25 -13.94 -3.87 26.49
C ALA A 25 -12.45 -3.68 26.76
N ILE A 26 -11.63 -4.15 25.82
CA ILE A 26 -10.21 -3.85 25.78
C ILE A 26 -9.96 -3.12 24.46
N TYR A 27 -9.25 -2.00 24.52
CA TYR A 27 -8.99 -1.17 23.35
C TYR A 27 -7.69 -1.60 22.66
N GLY A 28 -7.63 -1.32 21.36
CA GLY A 28 -6.47 -1.51 20.52
C GLY A 28 -6.37 -0.38 19.51
N ILE A 29 -5.18 -0.22 18.93
CA ILE A 29 -4.99 0.70 17.81
C ILE A 29 -5.44 -0.04 16.55
N GLY A 30 -6.26 0.62 15.73
CA GLY A 30 -6.72 0.07 14.46
C GLY A 30 -5.60 0.01 13.42
N PRO A 31 -5.85 -0.62 12.26
CA PRO A 31 -4.86 -0.69 11.20
C PRO A 31 -4.43 0.71 10.73
N TYR A 32 -3.13 0.86 10.47
CA TYR A 32 -2.56 2.06 9.86
C TYR A 32 -2.57 1.90 8.34
N ILE A 33 -3.53 2.54 7.67
CA ILE A 33 -3.70 2.47 6.22
C ILE A 33 -2.76 3.49 5.58
N ALA A 34 -1.83 3.01 4.77
CA ALA A 34 -0.79 3.83 4.15
C ALA A 34 -0.42 3.33 2.75
N ASP A 35 0.11 4.21 1.91
CA ASP A 35 0.77 3.79 0.68
C ASP A 35 2.12 3.12 0.99
N TYR A 36 2.73 2.45 0.01
CA TYR A 36 3.94 1.67 0.26
C TYR A 36 5.13 2.50 0.79
N PRO A 37 5.44 3.68 0.22
CA PRO A 37 6.50 4.54 0.78
C PRO A 37 6.27 4.92 2.24
N GLU A 38 5.04 5.26 2.63
CA GLU A 38 4.71 5.56 4.03
C GLU A 38 4.78 4.30 4.91
N GLN A 39 4.34 3.13 4.42
CA GLN A 39 4.52 1.87 5.15
C GLN A 39 6.01 1.57 5.41
N ALA A 40 6.87 1.75 4.39
CA ALA A 40 8.30 1.52 4.53
C ALA A 40 8.95 2.49 5.53
N LEU A 41 8.50 3.74 5.52
CA LEU A 41 8.91 4.74 6.50
C LEU A 41 8.53 4.32 7.93
N LEU A 42 7.29 3.91 8.16
CA LEU A 42 6.77 3.55 9.48
C LEU A 42 7.36 2.25 10.04
N ALA A 43 7.49 1.23 9.19
CA ALA A 43 8.13 -0.04 9.54
C ALA A 43 9.66 0.07 9.62
N CYS A 44 10.23 1.25 9.33
CA CYS A 44 11.67 1.48 9.30
C CYS A 44 12.42 0.52 8.36
N VAL A 45 11.79 0.17 7.22
CA VAL A 45 12.39 -0.70 6.22
C VAL A 45 12.91 0.07 5.01
N VAL A 46 13.89 -0.52 4.34
CA VAL A 46 14.43 -0.05 3.06
C VAL A 46 13.34 -0.19 1.99
N GLN A 47 13.32 0.72 1.03
CA GLN A 47 12.39 0.64 -0.09
C GLN A 47 12.62 -0.66 -0.88
N ASP A 48 11.54 -1.23 -1.42
CA ASP A 48 11.49 -2.51 -2.14
C ASP A 48 11.64 -3.77 -1.25
N TRP A 49 11.62 -3.61 0.07
CA TRP A 49 11.50 -4.71 1.04
C TRP A 49 10.05 -4.88 1.56
N CYS A 50 9.74 -6.08 2.05
CA CYS A 50 8.43 -6.32 2.66
C CYS A 50 8.37 -5.73 4.07
N THR A 51 7.31 -4.98 4.36
CA THR A 51 7.04 -4.40 5.69
C THR A 51 6.45 -5.43 6.67
N LYS A 52 6.05 -6.60 6.17
CA LYS A 52 5.30 -7.63 6.90
C LYS A 52 6.08 -8.93 7.11
N CYS A 53 6.98 -9.29 6.20
CA CYS A 53 7.69 -10.56 6.25
C CYS A 53 9.20 -10.38 6.21
N THR A 54 9.91 -11.39 6.69
CA THR A 54 11.37 -11.43 6.75
C THR A 54 12.02 -11.90 5.45
N ALA A 55 11.28 -11.84 4.33
CA ALA A 55 11.81 -12.26 3.03
C ALA A 55 12.82 -11.22 2.53
N PRO A 56 13.95 -11.65 1.94
CA PRO A 56 14.87 -10.71 1.32
C PRO A 56 14.24 -10.10 0.07
N ALA A 57 14.62 -8.86 -0.27
CA ALA A 57 14.01 -8.09 -1.35
C ALA A 57 13.98 -8.80 -2.72
N ASN A 58 14.93 -9.70 -2.98
CA ASN A 58 15.01 -10.46 -4.23
C ASN A 58 14.24 -11.79 -4.23
N LYS A 59 13.58 -12.15 -3.12
CA LYS A 59 12.83 -13.41 -2.96
C LYS A 59 11.51 -13.22 -2.23
N LEU A 60 10.80 -12.14 -2.59
CA LEU A 60 9.49 -11.83 -1.99
C LEU A 60 8.42 -12.89 -2.31
N ASP A 61 8.61 -13.66 -3.38
CA ASP A 61 7.70 -14.73 -3.83
C ASP A 61 7.97 -16.10 -3.19
N ASP A 62 9.01 -16.22 -2.34
CA ASP A 62 9.32 -17.49 -1.68
C ASP A 62 8.34 -17.76 -0.53
N ASP A 63 7.70 -18.94 -0.54
CA ASP A 63 6.71 -19.37 0.47
C ASP A 63 7.28 -19.56 1.90
N ILE A 64 8.59 -19.40 2.09
CA ILE A 64 9.28 -19.66 3.36
C ILE A 64 9.85 -18.34 3.90
N CYS A 65 9.00 -17.55 4.55
CA CYS A 65 9.44 -16.39 5.34
C CYS A 65 8.62 -16.25 6.63
N GLY A 66 9.27 -15.72 7.67
CA GLY A 66 8.62 -15.36 8.92
C GLY A 66 7.89 -14.02 8.81
N ARG A 67 7.20 -13.62 9.88
CA ARG A 67 6.65 -12.27 10.00
C ARG A 67 7.64 -11.35 10.69
N CYS A 68 7.73 -10.11 10.21
CA CYS A 68 8.40 -9.05 10.96
C CYS A 68 7.63 -8.78 12.25
N SER A 69 8.37 -8.46 13.30
CA SER A 69 7.82 -8.04 14.59
C SER A 69 8.82 -7.10 15.25
N GLN A 70 8.32 -6.30 16.19
CA GLN A 70 9.15 -5.44 17.04
C GLN A 70 10.26 -6.24 17.73
N GLU A 71 9.94 -7.41 18.29
CA GLU A 71 10.91 -8.28 18.98
C GLU A 71 12.01 -8.77 18.02
N HIS A 72 11.64 -9.13 16.79
CA HIS A 72 12.60 -9.50 15.76
C HIS A 72 13.53 -8.34 15.41
N THR A 73 12.98 -7.15 15.18
CA THR A 73 13.76 -5.94 14.86
C THR A 73 14.71 -5.56 15.99
N GLU A 74 14.25 -5.62 17.24
CA GLU A 74 15.07 -5.31 18.43
C GLU A 74 16.25 -6.28 18.54
N MET A 75 16.00 -7.59 18.39
CA MET A 75 17.05 -8.61 18.40
C MET A 75 18.09 -8.38 17.29
N LEU A 76 17.66 -8.04 16.08
CA LEU A 76 18.58 -7.75 14.97
C LEU A 76 19.47 -6.53 15.26
N VAL A 77 18.89 -5.47 15.82
CA VAL A 77 19.62 -4.24 16.17
C VAL A 77 20.66 -4.48 17.27
N GLU A 78 20.40 -5.41 18.19
CA GLU A 78 21.34 -5.78 19.25
C GLU A 78 22.51 -6.62 18.72
N GLU A 79 22.28 -7.48 17.73
CA GLU A 79 23.26 -8.47 17.26
C GLU A 79 24.11 -8.02 16.06
N PHE A 80 23.61 -7.12 15.21
CA PHE A 80 24.25 -6.80 13.92
C PHE A 80 24.66 -5.33 13.76
N GLU A 81 25.69 -5.10 12.95
CA GLU A 81 26.12 -3.75 12.57
C GLU A 81 25.18 -3.10 11.53
N LEU A 82 25.20 -1.76 11.47
CA LEU A 82 24.32 -0.96 10.62
C LEU A 82 24.32 -1.37 9.13
N GLY A 83 25.47 -1.74 8.58
CA GLY A 83 25.58 -2.17 7.18
C GLY A 83 24.85 -3.49 6.93
N VAL A 84 25.05 -4.47 7.80
CA VAL A 84 24.38 -5.78 7.72
C VAL A 84 22.86 -5.62 7.85
N LEU A 85 22.41 -4.77 8.78
CA LEU A 85 20.99 -4.49 8.97
C LEU A 85 20.34 -3.89 7.72
N TRP A 86 21.03 -2.97 7.04
CA TRP A 86 20.54 -2.38 5.80
C TRP A 86 20.53 -3.39 4.64
N ASP A 87 21.64 -4.10 4.42
CA ASP A 87 21.84 -4.93 3.23
C ASP A 87 21.14 -6.29 3.32
N GLU A 88 21.15 -6.93 4.49
CA GLU A 88 20.64 -8.31 4.66
C GLU A 88 19.23 -8.38 5.24
N TYR A 89 18.82 -7.38 6.03
CA TYR A 89 17.53 -7.34 6.71
C TYR A 89 16.63 -6.20 6.28
N GLY A 90 17.12 -5.30 5.42
CA GLY A 90 16.35 -4.17 4.92
C GLY A 90 15.91 -3.21 6.03
N LEU A 91 16.67 -3.08 7.11
CA LEU A 91 16.33 -2.22 8.25
C LEU A 91 17.09 -0.89 8.19
N VAL A 92 16.34 0.19 8.35
CA VAL A 92 16.87 1.56 8.42
C VAL A 92 17.00 1.96 9.90
N VAL A 93 18.11 1.57 10.52
CA VAL A 93 18.33 1.75 11.96
C VAL A 93 18.23 3.21 12.42
N VAL A 94 18.64 4.16 11.58
CA VAL A 94 18.50 5.60 11.89
C VAL A 94 17.05 6.05 12.08
N ARG A 95 16.06 5.27 11.60
CA ARG A 95 14.62 5.53 11.80
C ARG A 95 14.06 4.85 13.05
N LEU A 96 14.82 3.95 13.69
CA LEU A 96 14.45 3.30 14.94
C LEU A 96 14.80 4.14 16.19
N PHE A 97 15.46 5.30 16.00
CA PHE A 97 15.82 6.23 17.07
C PHE A 97 15.36 7.65 16.73
N PRO A 98 14.21 8.11 17.26
CA PRO A 98 13.32 7.42 18.21
C PRO A 98 12.55 6.24 17.58
N PRO A 99 12.10 5.26 18.38
CA PRO A 99 11.38 4.11 17.86
C PRO A 99 10.01 4.52 17.28
N PRO A 100 9.41 3.68 16.41
CA PRO A 100 8.06 3.91 15.91
C PRO A 100 7.08 4.20 17.05
N PHE A 101 6.17 5.15 16.83
CA PHE A 101 5.26 5.60 17.90
C PHE A 101 4.40 4.48 18.48
N THR A 102 4.16 3.42 17.70
CA THR A 102 3.33 2.30 18.10
C THR A 102 4.02 1.42 19.16
N ASN A 103 5.36 1.42 19.23
CA ASN A 103 6.13 0.73 20.28
C ASN A 103 5.81 1.27 21.69
N PHE A 104 5.25 2.48 21.80
CA PHE A 104 4.82 3.04 23.08
C PHE A 104 3.46 2.51 23.55
N PHE A 105 2.79 1.65 22.78
CA PHE A 105 1.44 1.16 23.04
C PHE A 105 1.39 -0.38 23.10
N PRO A 106 0.64 -0.98 24.05
CA PRO A 106 0.51 -2.42 24.14
C PRO A 106 -0.18 -3.05 22.92
N ARG A 107 0.38 -4.12 22.34
CA ARG A 107 -0.20 -4.84 21.19
C ARG A 107 -0.45 -3.93 19.99
N ALA A 108 0.51 -3.05 19.73
CA ALA A 108 0.51 -2.13 18.62
C ALA A 108 1.81 -2.31 17.82
N ASP A 109 2.12 -3.54 17.43
CA ASP A 109 3.27 -3.78 16.56
C ASP A 109 3.00 -3.14 15.19
N ILE A 110 3.89 -2.26 14.72
CA ILE A 110 3.70 -1.58 13.44
C ILE A 110 3.61 -2.59 12.28
N HIS A 111 4.40 -3.66 12.33
CA HIS A 111 4.40 -4.71 11.32
C HIS A 111 3.08 -5.50 11.32
N GLU A 112 2.30 -5.48 12.40
CA GLU A 112 0.95 -6.04 12.40
C GLU A 112 -0.11 -5.02 11.97
N LEU A 113 0.04 -3.78 12.42
CA LEU A 113 -0.93 -2.71 12.21
C LEU A 113 -0.98 -2.18 10.77
N LEU A 114 0.13 -2.22 10.02
CA LEU A 114 0.14 -1.69 8.66
C LEU A 114 -0.92 -2.38 7.78
N SER A 115 -1.70 -1.60 7.06
CA SER A 115 -2.66 -2.11 6.08
C SER A 115 -2.42 -1.41 4.76
N PRO A 116 -2.38 -2.14 3.64
CA PRO A 116 -2.20 -1.52 2.35
C PRO A 116 -3.36 -0.58 2.06
N ASP A 117 -3.05 0.64 1.62
CA ASP A 117 -4.01 1.46 0.90
C ASP A 117 -4.32 0.78 -0.44
N ILE A 118 -5.33 -0.09 -0.43
CA ILE A 118 -5.77 -0.86 -1.61
C ILE A 118 -6.12 0.07 -2.76
N LEU A 119 -6.71 1.23 -2.46
CA LEU A 119 -7.09 2.19 -3.49
C LEU A 119 -5.83 2.71 -4.19
N HIS A 120 -4.85 3.17 -3.42
CA HIS A 120 -3.60 3.68 -3.99
C HIS A 120 -2.80 2.57 -4.67
N GLN A 121 -2.65 1.42 -4.03
CA GLN A 121 -1.78 0.35 -4.54
C GLN A 121 -2.38 -0.31 -5.79
N LEU A 122 -3.66 -0.67 -5.79
CA LEU A 122 -4.27 -1.37 -6.92
C LEU A 122 -4.54 -0.41 -8.08
N ILE A 123 -5.15 0.75 -7.81
CA ILE A 123 -5.64 1.63 -8.87
C ILE A 123 -4.53 2.52 -9.41
N LYS A 124 -3.75 3.17 -8.52
CA LYS A 124 -2.64 4.00 -8.97
C LYS A 124 -1.42 3.14 -9.27
N GLY A 125 -1.00 2.27 -8.36
CA GLY A 125 0.19 1.43 -8.56
C GLY A 125 0.03 0.41 -9.69
N ALA A 126 -0.86 -0.57 -9.53
CA ALA A 126 -0.96 -1.69 -10.46
C ALA A 126 -1.64 -1.30 -11.79
N PHE A 127 -2.79 -0.63 -11.75
CA PHE A 127 -3.50 -0.29 -12.98
C PHE A 127 -2.82 0.86 -13.73
N LYS A 128 -2.69 2.04 -13.12
CA LYS A 128 -2.18 3.22 -13.83
C LYS A 128 -0.67 3.16 -14.05
N ASP A 129 0.12 3.03 -13.00
CA ASP A 129 1.58 3.20 -13.10
C ASP A 129 2.25 1.96 -13.71
N HIS A 130 1.65 0.76 -13.58
CA HIS A 130 2.18 -0.47 -14.19
C HIS A 130 1.46 -0.88 -15.48
N ILE A 131 0.18 -1.28 -15.46
CA ILE A 131 -0.50 -1.84 -16.64
C ILE A 131 -0.58 -0.81 -17.79
N VAL A 132 -1.06 0.41 -17.53
CA VAL A 132 -1.20 1.42 -18.59
C VAL A 132 0.16 1.79 -19.18
N THR A 133 1.18 1.98 -18.34
CA THR A 133 2.56 2.23 -18.77
C THR A 133 3.12 1.07 -19.60
N TRP A 134 2.96 -0.17 -19.12
CA TRP A 134 3.45 -1.37 -19.81
C TRP A 134 2.80 -1.54 -21.19
N VAL A 135 1.48 -1.36 -21.31
CA VAL A 135 0.79 -1.43 -22.61
C VAL A 135 1.33 -0.38 -23.56
N HIS A 136 1.53 0.85 -23.08
CA HIS A 136 2.09 1.93 -23.88
C HIS A 136 3.51 1.62 -24.37
N ASP A 137 4.37 1.12 -23.50
CA ASP A 137 5.76 0.79 -23.83
C ASP A 137 5.84 -0.44 -24.75
N TYR A 138 4.98 -1.42 -24.54
CA TYR A 138 4.84 -2.59 -25.43
C TYR A 138 4.48 -2.17 -26.85
N ILE A 139 3.47 -1.32 -27.02
CA ILE A 139 3.03 -0.82 -28.35
C ILE A 139 4.18 -0.06 -29.03
N LYS A 140 4.93 0.75 -28.29
CA LYS A 140 6.10 1.46 -28.84
C LYS A 140 7.25 0.54 -29.23
N ALA A 141 7.47 -0.54 -28.49
CA ALA A 141 8.54 -1.48 -28.76
C ALA A 141 8.26 -2.41 -29.95
N TRP A 142 6.99 -2.76 -30.19
CA TRP A 142 6.61 -3.76 -31.19
C TRP A 142 6.19 -3.22 -32.56
N HIS A 143 5.98 -1.90 -32.68
CA HIS A 143 5.52 -1.29 -33.93
C HIS A 143 6.54 -0.29 -34.52
N PRO A 144 6.76 -0.30 -35.84
CA PRO A 144 7.70 0.62 -36.51
C PRO A 144 7.24 2.09 -36.43
N GLU A 145 8.18 3.02 -36.64
CA GLU A 145 7.97 4.46 -36.45
C GLU A 145 6.67 4.98 -37.11
N ASN A 146 5.89 5.76 -36.35
CA ASN A 146 4.58 6.35 -36.69
C ASN A 146 3.34 5.43 -36.62
N GLU A 147 3.47 4.12 -36.40
CA GLU A 147 2.33 3.24 -36.08
C GLU A 147 1.89 3.26 -34.60
N PRO A 148 2.80 3.31 -33.59
CA PRO A 148 2.43 3.29 -32.18
C PRO A 148 1.41 4.38 -31.79
N ASN A 149 1.61 5.61 -32.29
CA ASN A 149 0.72 6.73 -31.97
C ASN A 149 -0.68 6.51 -32.55
N LYS A 150 -0.80 5.94 -33.76
CA LYS A 150 -2.11 5.62 -34.36
C LYS A 150 -2.86 4.58 -33.54
N ILE A 151 -2.17 3.58 -33.02
CA ILE A 151 -2.76 2.53 -32.17
C ILE A 151 -3.20 3.13 -30.83
N LEU A 152 -2.37 3.97 -30.22
CA LEU A 152 -2.73 4.65 -28.98
C LEU A 152 -3.92 5.59 -29.17
N ASP A 153 -3.95 6.35 -30.28
CA ASP A 153 -5.07 7.23 -30.65
C ASP A 153 -6.36 6.42 -30.88
N ASP A 154 -6.28 5.24 -31.52
CA ASP A 154 -7.43 4.33 -31.69
C ASP A 154 -7.95 3.82 -30.33
N ILE A 155 -7.06 3.44 -29.41
CA ILE A 155 -7.43 3.07 -28.04
C ILE A 155 -8.15 4.23 -27.34
N ASP A 156 -7.63 5.45 -27.45
CA ASP A 156 -8.21 6.63 -26.83
C ASP A 156 -9.58 6.99 -27.44
N GLN A 157 -9.75 6.82 -28.76
CA GLN A 157 -11.05 6.96 -29.41
C GLN A 157 -12.06 5.92 -28.91
N ARG A 158 -11.66 4.65 -28.75
CA ARG A 158 -12.57 3.61 -28.23
C ARG A 158 -13.00 3.89 -26.79
N ILE A 159 -12.08 4.37 -25.96
CA ILE A 159 -12.39 4.81 -24.59
C ILE A 159 -13.39 5.98 -24.61
N ALA A 160 -13.21 6.94 -25.52
CA ALA A 160 -14.14 8.08 -25.67
C ALA A 160 -15.52 7.68 -26.18
N LEU A 161 -15.60 6.62 -26.99
CA LEU A 161 -16.84 6.07 -27.53
C LEU A 161 -17.59 5.15 -26.56
N ALA A 162 -17.01 4.83 -25.39
CA ALA A 162 -17.65 3.98 -24.40
C ALA A 162 -19.05 4.53 -24.02
N PRO A 163 -20.10 3.68 -24.03
CA PRO A 163 -21.46 4.11 -23.76
C PRO A 163 -21.59 4.61 -22.33
N SER A 164 -22.45 5.62 -22.12
CA SER A 164 -22.67 6.16 -20.78
C SER A 164 -23.43 5.17 -19.90
N PHE A 165 -22.88 4.84 -18.73
CA PHE A 165 -23.53 4.03 -17.70
C PHE A 165 -23.74 4.83 -16.41
N ALA A 166 -24.75 4.47 -15.62
CA ALA A 166 -25.05 5.15 -14.36
C ALA A 166 -23.89 4.95 -13.36
N GLY A 167 -23.36 6.06 -12.83
CA GLY A 167 -22.22 6.03 -11.90
C GLY A 167 -20.84 6.00 -12.57
N GLN A 168 -20.77 5.95 -13.90
CA GLN A 168 -19.50 5.89 -14.63
C GLN A 168 -19.13 7.24 -15.26
N ARG A 169 -17.86 7.64 -15.11
CA ARG A 169 -17.34 8.86 -15.71
C ARG A 169 -17.02 8.64 -17.19
N ARG A 170 -17.27 9.66 -18.01
CA ARG A 170 -16.89 9.66 -19.43
C ARG A 170 -15.50 10.27 -19.65
N PHE A 171 -14.81 9.74 -20.65
CA PHE A 171 -13.45 10.07 -21.01
C PHE A 171 -13.38 10.56 -22.47
N PRO A 172 -13.87 11.78 -22.78
CA PRO A 172 -14.00 12.25 -24.16
C PRO A 172 -12.66 12.40 -24.91
N GLU A 173 -11.56 12.53 -24.18
CA GLU A 173 -10.18 12.62 -24.70
C GLU A 173 -9.37 11.32 -24.41
N GLY A 174 -10.05 10.22 -24.09
CA GLY A 174 -9.42 8.96 -23.72
C GLY A 174 -8.54 9.09 -22.47
N ARG A 175 -7.30 8.61 -22.57
CA ARG A 175 -6.28 8.61 -21.51
C ARG A 175 -5.43 9.88 -21.46
N GLY A 176 -5.69 10.86 -22.33
CA GLY A 176 -4.88 12.06 -22.57
C GLY A 176 -4.82 13.10 -21.43
N PHE A 177 -4.88 12.68 -20.17
CA PHE A 177 -4.83 13.57 -19.02
C PHE A 177 -3.43 14.18 -18.84
N LYS A 178 -3.35 15.50 -18.79
CA LYS A 178 -2.11 16.23 -18.42
C LYS A 178 -1.61 15.85 -17.03
N GLN A 179 -2.53 15.51 -16.12
CA GLN A 179 -2.26 14.99 -14.79
C GLN A 179 -3.39 14.04 -14.42
N TRP A 180 -3.04 12.82 -14.04
CA TRP A 180 -4.01 11.83 -13.56
C TRP A 180 -4.21 11.99 -12.06
N THR A 181 -5.45 12.20 -11.63
CA THR A 181 -5.84 12.08 -10.22
C THR A 181 -6.23 10.64 -9.88
N GLY A 182 -6.32 10.33 -8.58
CA GLY A 182 -6.79 9.00 -8.14
C GLY A 182 -8.20 8.66 -8.65
N ASP A 183 -9.08 9.66 -8.71
CA ASP A 183 -10.44 9.51 -9.24
C ASP A 183 -10.44 9.25 -10.76
N ASP A 184 -9.52 9.86 -11.51
CA ASP A 184 -9.39 9.61 -12.96
C ASP A 184 -8.96 8.17 -13.22
N SER A 185 -7.94 7.67 -12.48
CA SER A 185 -7.49 6.28 -12.59
C SER A 185 -8.56 5.28 -12.19
N LYS A 186 -9.30 5.55 -11.11
CA LYS A 186 -10.38 4.69 -10.64
C LYS A 186 -11.49 4.58 -11.68
N ALA A 187 -11.96 5.72 -12.17
CA ALA A 187 -13.06 5.74 -13.12
C ALA A 187 -12.66 5.13 -14.47
N LEU A 188 -11.39 5.25 -14.89
CA LEU A 188 -10.92 4.61 -16.11
C LEU A 188 -10.81 3.08 -15.95
N ASN A 189 -10.32 2.63 -14.79
CA ASN A 189 -10.30 1.22 -14.44
C ASN A 189 -11.72 0.62 -14.50
N GLU A 190 -12.68 1.24 -13.81
CA GLU A 190 -14.09 0.84 -13.86
C GLU A 190 -14.64 0.86 -15.30
N GLY A 191 -14.28 1.89 -16.09
CA GLY A 191 -14.48 2.01 -17.54
C GLY A 191 -14.15 0.77 -18.35
N LEU A 192 -12.90 0.35 -18.27
CA LEU A 192 -12.34 -0.70 -19.11
C LEU A 192 -12.85 -2.10 -18.71
N PHE A 193 -13.06 -2.34 -17.41
CA PHE A 193 -13.51 -3.65 -16.91
C PHE A 193 -15.01 -3.89 -17.00
N THR A 194 -15.84 -2.85 -17.15
CA THR A 194 -17.30 -2.99 -17.34
C THR A 194 -17.73 -3.11 -18.80
N CYS A 195 -16.81 -2.88 -19.75
CA CYS A 195 -17.06 -3.08 -21.18
C CYS A 195 -16.86 -4.54 -21.64
N TYR A 196 -16.69 -5.49 -20.71
CA TYR A 196 -16.60 -6.94 -20.93
C TYR A 196 -17.75 -7.68 -20.25
#